data_AF-A0A811RRD8-F1
#
_entry.id   AF-A0A811RRD8-F1
#
_cell.length_a   1.000
_cell.length_b   1.000
_cell.length_c   1.000
_cell.angle_alpha   90.00
_cell.angle_beta   90.00
_cell.angle_gamma   90.00
#
_symmetry.space_group_name_H-M   'P 1'
#
loop_
_entity.id
_entity.type
_entity.pdbx_description
1 polymer ?
#
loop_
_entity_poly.entity_id
_entity_poly.type
_entity_poly.pdbx_seq_one_letter_code
_entity_poly.pdbx_strand_id
1 'polypeptide(L)'
;MDGDYRNAVKLVIEFKETGLKPEVYSYLIGLTALVKEQKEFSKALRRLNSSVKDGSISELDAESMHSIEKYQSDLLSDGVLLSNWAVQEGSSEVLGLVHERLLSLYTCAGCGLEAEHQLWEMKLLGREPDTQLYDVVLAICASQGEAAAVRRLLAGVESTSAGRRKKSMSWLLRGYVKGGFILDASETLIQMLDMGLFPDYLDRAAVLTALRRNIQESGNLESYLKLCKRLSETDLIGPCIVYLYVRKFKLWMAHML
;
A
#
# COMPACT_ATOMS: atom_id res chain seq x y z
N MET A 1 8.78 2.07 24.81
CA MET A 1 7.80 2.51 25.81
C MET A 1 6.44 2.13 25.26
N ASP A 2 5.86 1.08 25.83
CA ASP A 2 4.47 0.71 25.56
C ASP A 2 3.59 1.75 26.26
N GLY A 3 3.20 2.77 25.50
CA GLY A 3 2.27 3.79 25.96
C GLY A 3 0.85 3.35 25.63
N ASP A 4 -0.07 3.58 26.56
CA ASP A 4 -1.50 3.41 26.31
C ASP A 4 -2.01 4.54 25.40
N TYR A 5 -1.80 4.38 24.09
CA TYR A 5 -2.09 5.40 23.09
C TYR A 5 -3.59 5.71 23.02
N ARG A 6 -4.43 4.68 23.13
CA ARG A 6 -5.89 4.82 23.07
C ARG A 6 -6.41 5.67 24.24
N ASN A 7 -5.95 5.42 25.47
CA ASN A 7 -6.40 6.21 26.60
C ASN A 7 -5.86 7.64 26.57
N ALA A 8 -4.66 7.87 26.04
CA ALA A 8 -4.15 9.23 25.82
C ALA A 8 -5.04 10.02 24.85
N VAL A 9 -5.51 9.40 23.76
CA VAL A 9 -6.43 10.01 22.80
C VAL A 9 -7.78 10.32 23.44
N LYS A 10 -8.36 9.36 24.17
CA LYS A 10 -9.63 9.56 24.89
C LYS A 10 -9.56 10.72 25.87
N LEU A 11 -8.46 10.85 26.62
CA LEU A 11 -8.27 11.95 27.55
C LEU A 11 -8.32 13.33 26.86
N VAL A 12 -7.69 13.45 25.68
CA VAL A 12 -7.73 14.70 24.90
C VAL A 12 -9.14 15.01 24.41
N ILE A 13 -9.87 13.99 23.94
CA ILE A 13 -11.27 14.11 23.50
C ILE A 13 -12.17 14.53 24.67
N GLU A 14 -12.10 13.83 25.81
CA GLU A 14 -12.89 14.12 27.01
C GLU A 14 -12.61 15.53 27.56
N PHE A 15 -11.34 15.96 27.58
CA PHE A 15 -11.00 17.34 27.97
C PHE A 15 -11.68 18.36 27.06
N LYS A 16 -11.75 18.11 25.76
CA LYS A 16 -12.43 19.02 24.83
C LYS A 16 -13.94 19.01 25.03
N GLU A 17 -14.54 17.84 25.14
CA GLU A 17 -15.99 17.65 25.26
C GLU A 17 -16.55 18.17 26.59
N THR A 18 -15.75 18.16 27.66
CA THR A 18 -16.08 18.76 28.96
C THR A 18 -15.98 20.29 28.97
N GLY A 19 -15.66 20.91 27.84
CA GLY A 19 -15.60 22.36 27.66
C GLY A 19 -14.27 22.99 28.04
N LEU A 20 -13.25 22.20 28.36
CA LEU A 20 -11.89 22.71 28.52
C LEU A 20 -11.30 23.08 27.15
N LYS A 21 -10.21 23.84 27.17
CA LYS A 21 -9.49 24.28 25.97
C LYS A 21 -8.09 23.67 25.98
N PRO A 22 -7.93 22.43 25.48
CA PRO A 22 -6.61 21.87 25.21
C PRO A 22 -5.80 22.81 24.31
N GLU A 23 -4.49 22.81 24.48
CA GLU A 23 -3.62 23.50 23.53
C GLU A 23 -3.66 22.78 22.17
N VAL A 24 -3.44 23.50 21.09
CA VAL A 24 -3.48 22.94 19.73
C VAL A 24 -2.51 21.75 19.56
N TYR A 25 -1.35 21.82 20.23
CA TYR A 25 -0.37 20.73 20.24
C TYR A 25 -0.87 19.47 20.95
N SER A 26 -1.84 19.57 21.87
CA SER A 26 -2.47 18.40 22.49
C SER A 26 -3.17 17.52 21.45
N TYR A 27 -3.84 18.12 20.46
CA TYR A 27 -4.46 17.38 19.36
C TYR A 27 -3.40 16.70 18.47
N LEU A 28 -2.27 17.37 18.19
CA LEU A 28 -1.15 16.77 17.44
C LEU A 28 -0.50 15.59 18.17
N ILE A 29 -0.40 15.67 19.50
CA ILE A 29 0.05 14.55 20.34
C ILE A 29 -0.94 13.39 20.25
N GLY A 30 -2.24 13.67 20.33
CA GLY A 30 -3.30 12.68 20.14
C GLY A 30 -3.24 11.99 18.75
N LEU A 31 -3.09 12.77 17.68
CA LEU A 31 -2.87 12.24 16.33
C LEU A 31 -1.62 11.35 16.24
N THR A 32 -0.52 11.77 16.89
CA THR A 32 0.70 10.95 16.94
C THR A 32 0.49 9.65 17.71
N ALA A 33 -0.32 9.66 18.78
CA ALA A 33 -0.71 8.46 19.51
C ALA A 33 -1.58 7.53 18.63
N LEU A 34 -2.56 8.07 17.89
CA LEU A 34 -3.37 7.31 16.93
C LEU A 34 -2.52 6.63 15.85
N VAL A 35 -1.53 7.32 15.28
CA VAL A 35 -0.61 6.71 14.30
C VAL A 35 0.13 5.51 14.90
N LYS A 36 0.58 5.62 16.15
CA LYS A 36 1.26 4.52 16.84
C LYS A 36 0.32 3.36 17.12
N GLU A 37 -0.90 3.65 17.60
CA GLU A 37 -1.94 2.65 17.84
C GLU A 37 -2.32 1.90 16.57
N GLN A 38 -2.63 2.63 15.49
CA GLN A 38 -2.97 2.06 14.19
C GLN A 38 -1.83 1.20 13.64
N LYS A 39 -0.57 1.60 13.86
CA LYS A 39 0.60 0.83 13.42
C LYS A 39 0.71 -0.51 14.14
N GLU A 40 0.52 -0.54 15.47
CA GLU A 40 0.55 -1.78 16.24
C GLU A 40 -0.66 -2.67 15.92
N PHE A 41 -1.85 -2.08 15.78
CA PHE A 41 -3.05 -2.77 15.31
C PHE A 41 -2.83 -3.42 13.95
N SER A 42 -2.24 -2.70 12.99
CA SER A 42 -1.98 -3.23 11.65
C SER A 42 -0.93 -4.35 11.64
N LYS A 43 0.02 -4.33 12.58
CA LYS A 43 0.96 -5.46 12.78
C LYS A 43 0.26 -6.66 13.40
N ALA A 44 -0.61 -6.45 14.38
CA ALA A 44 -1.38 -7.51 15.00
C ALA A 44 -2.30 -8.19 13.98
N LEU A 45 -3.00 -7.41 13.14
CA LEU A 45 -3.85 -7.92 12.07
C LEU A 45 -3.06 -8.74 11.04
N ARG A 46 -1.84 -8.32 10.69
CA ARG A 46 -0.97 -9.12 9.80
C ARG A 46 -0.59 -10.47 10.41
N ARG A 47 -0.27 -10.51 11.71
CA ARG A 47 0.04 -11.75 12.43
C ARG A 47 -1.18 -12.67 12.48
N LEU A 48 -2.35 -12.12 12.78
CA LEU A 48 -3.61 -12.86 12.78
C LEU A 48 -3.88 -13.48 11.41
N ASN A 49 -3.82 -12.68 10.34
CA ASN A 49 -4.03 -13.17 8.97
C ASN A 49 -3.01 -14.23 8.56
N SER A 50 -1.75 -14.14 8.99
CA SER A 50 -0.78 -15.21 8.72
C SER A 50 -1.11 -16.50 9.45
N SER A 51 -1.56 -16.43 10.70
CA SER A 51 -1.94 -17.60 11.51
C SER A 51 -3.25 -18.25 11.06
N VAL A 52 -4.15 -17.49 10.43
CA VAL A 52 -5.31 -18.06 9.74
C VAL A 52 -4.87 -18.78 8.47
N LYS A 53 -3.97 -18.15 7.68
CA LYS A 53 -3.49 -18.72 6.41
C LYS A 53 -2.66 -19.99 6.57
N ASP A 54 -1.90 -20.12 7.65
CA ASP A 54 -1.12 -21.33 7.96
C ASP A 54 -1.91 -22.43 8.68
N GLY A 55 -3.18 -22.15 9.02
CA GLY A 55 -4.09 -23.10 9.69
C GLY A 55 -3.88 -23.23 11.20
N SER A 56 -3.05 -22.39 11.83
CA SER A 56 -2.84 -22.40 13.28
C SER A 56 -4.07 -21.89 14.06
N ILE A 57 -4.88 -21.02 13.44
CA ILE A 57 -6.13 -20.49 13.98
C ILE A 57 -7.25 -20.76 12.96
N SER A 58 -8.46 -21.05 13.43
CA SER A 58 -9.63 -21.17 12.58
C SER A 58 -9.96 -19.85 11.88
N GLU A 59 -10.75 -19.91 10.81
CA GLU A 59 -11.32 -18.70 10.21
C GLU A 59 -12.05 -17.86 11.25
N LEU A 60 -11.93 -16.54 11.11
CA LEU A 60 -12.56 -15.58 12.02
C LEU A 60 -14.08 -15.60 11.82
N ASP A 61 -14.82 -15.60 12.93
CA ASP A 61 -16.26 -15.44 12.88
C ASP A 61 -16.67 -13.99 12.52
N ALA A 62 -17.95 -13.83 12.18
CA ALA A 62 -18.49 -12.53 11.79
C ALA A 62 -18.38 -11.47 12.90
N GLU A 63 -18.45 -11.89 14.17
CA GLU A 63 -18.35 -10.98 15.32
C GLU A 63 -16.91 -10.45 15.48
N SER A 64 -15.91 -11.32 15.37
CA SER A 64 -14.50 -10.96 15.41
C SER A 64 -14.16 -10.02 14.26
N MET A 65 -14.61 -10.33 13.04
CA MET A 65 -14.42 -9.45 11.88
C MET A 65 -15.05 -8.07 12.09
N HIS A 66 -16.29 -8.02 12.57
CA HIS A 66 -16.97 -6.76 12.87
C HIS A 66 -16.23 -5.94 13.95
N SER A 67 -15.72 -6.60 14.98
CA SER A 67 -14.96 -5.93 16.05
C SER A 67 -13.65 -5.30 15.54
N ILE A 68 -12.95 -5.98 14.62
CA ILE A 68 -11.72 -5.51 13.98
C ILE A 68 -12.02 -4.29 13.11
N GLU A 69 -13.04 -4.37 12.25
CA GLU A 69 -13.47 -3.27 11.39
C GLU A 69 -13.90 -2.06 12.21
N LYS A 70 -14.72 -2.27 13.24
CA LYS A 70 -15.17 -1.21 14.16
C LYS A 70 -13.98 -0.55 14.86
N TYR A 71 -13.04 -1.34 15.37
CA TYR A 71 -11.85 -0.82 16.04
C TYR A 71 -11.05 0.11 15.14
N GLN A 72 -10.82 -0.29 13.88
CA GLN A 72 -10.12 0.53 12.91
C GLN A 72 -10.92 1.78 12.54
N SER A 73 -12.22 1.64 12.32
CA SER A 73 -13.11 2.77 12.03
C SER A 73 -13.06 3.83 13.13
N ASP A 74 -13.12 3.41 14.40
CA ASP A 74 -13.06 4.31 15.56
C ASP A 74 -11.73 5.07 15.62
N LEU A 75 -10.60 4.40 15.33
CA LEU A 75 -9.29 5.06 15.29
C LEU A 75 -9.21 6.12 14.19
N LEU A 76 -9.79 5.83 13.03
CA LEU A 76 -9.82 6.78 11.91
C LEU A 76 -10.76 7.96 12.19
N SER A 77 -11.92 7.71 12.80
CA SER A 77 -12.85 8.78 13.19
C SER A 77 -12.25 9.70 14.25
N ASP A 78 -11.55 9.15 15.24
CA ASP A 78 -10.82 9.95 16.24
C ASP A 78 -9.73 10.80 15.56
N GLY A 79 -9.07 10.26 14.54
CA GLY A 79 -8.08 10.98 13.73
C GLY A 79 -8.68 12.18 13.02
N VAL A 80 -9.85 12.01 12.39
CA VAL A 80 -10.58 13.10 11.73
C VAL A 80 -11.10 14.13 12.75
N LEU A 81 -11.55 13.68 13.91
CA LEU A 81 -12.04 14.58 14.97
C LEU A 81 -10.92 15.50 15.48
N LEU A 82 -9.78 14.91 15.87
CA LEU A 82 -8.63 15.66 16.35
C LEU A 82 -8.03 16.57 15.28
N SER A 83 -8.02 16.14 14.02
CA SER A 83 -7.54 16.98 12.92
C SER A 83 -8.43 18.20 12.71
N ASN A 84 -9.75 18.02 12.73
CA ASN A 84 -10.69 19.13 12.59
C ASN A 84 -10.51 20.18 13.69
N TRP A 85 -10.36 19.76 14.96
CA TRP A 85 -10.08 20.68 16.06
C TRP A 85 -8.72 21.37 15.90
N ALA A 86 -7.68 20.64 15.50
CA ALA A 86 -6.35 21.22 15.27
C ALA A 86 -6.35 22.24 14.14
N VAL A 87 -7.15 22.04 13.08
CA VAL A 87 -7.27 22.97 11.96
C VAL A 87 -8.10 24.21 12.34
N GLN A 88 -9.18 24.04 13.10
CA GLN A 88 -10.02 25.15 13.54
C GLN A 88 -9.32 26.09 14.53
N GLU A 89 -8.45 25.54 15.38
CA GLU A 89 -7.80 26.29 16.47
C GLU A 89 -6.33 26.61 16.18
N GLY A 90 -5.76 26.00 15.14
CA GLY A 90 -4.34 26.08 14.81
C GLY A 90 -3.98 27.17 13.80
N SER A 91 -2.67 27.34 13.64
CA SER A 91 -2.07 28.18 12.60
C SER A 91 -1.84 27.39 11.30
N SER A 92 -1.43 28.08 10.24
CA SER A 92 -0.98 27.44 9.00
C SER A 92 0.17 26.44 9.19
N GLU A 93 1.00 26.61 10.23
CA GLU A 93 2.10 25.69 10.52
C GLU A 93 1.60 24.35 11.06
N VAL A 94 0.56 24.39 11.89
CA VAL A 94 -0.12 23.21 12.46
C VAL A 94 -0.81 22.42 11.36
N LEU A 95 -1.43 23.10 10.39
CA LEU A 95 -2.14 22.45 9.28
C LEU A 95 -1.25 21.44 8.52
N GLY A 96 -0.02 21.82 8.20
CA GLY A 96 0.92 20.90 7.54
C GLY A 96 1.30 19.69 8.39
N LEU A 97 1.40 19.83 9.72
CA LEU A 97 1.67 18.72 10.64
C LEU A 97 0.45 17.80 10.79
N VAL A 98 -0.76 18.36 10.75
CA VAL A 98 -2.01 17.59 10.77
C VAL A 98 -2.09 16.67 9.55
N HIS A 99 -1.89 17.19 8.35
CA HIS A 99 -1.90 16.38 7.12
C HIS A 99 -0.81 15.30 7.13
N GLU A 100 0.40 15.60 7.63
CA GLU A 100 1.48 14.60 7.77
C GLU A 100 1.07 13.45 8.71
N ARG A 101 0.38 13.77 9.81
CA ARG A 101 -0.10 12.77 10.77
C ARG A 101 -1.27 11.95 10.21
N LEU A 102 -2.23 12.59 9.54
CA LEU A 102 -3.33 11.89 8.87
C LEU A 102 -2.81 10.98 7.75
N LEU A 103 -1.86 11.44 6.95
CA LEU A 103 -1.19 10.63 5.94
C LEU A 103 -0.54 9.39 6.55
N SER A 104 0.18 9.57 7.65
CA SER A 104 0.78 8.45 8.40
C SER A 104 -0.27 7.49 8.97
N LEU A 105 -1.41 8.01 9.42
CA LEU A 105 -2.52 7.22 9.96
C LEU A 105 -3.17 6.37 8.86
N TYR A 106 -3.55 6.99 7.74
CA TYR A 106 -4.19 6.31 6.62
C TYR A 106 -3.27 5.30 5.94
N THR A 107 -1.97 5.60 5.82
CA THR A 107 -0.99 4.63 5.30
C THR A 107 -0.82 3.42 6.21
N CYS A 108 -0.86 3.61 7.53
CA CYS A 108 -0.87 2.49 8.48
C CYS A 108 -2.15 1.67 8.34
N ALA A 109 -3.31 2.33 8.22
CA ALA A 109 -4.61 1.68 8.05
C ALA A 109 -4.79 0.99 6.70
N GLY A 110 -4.01 1.38 5.68
CA GLY A 110 -4.18 0.89 4.32
C GLY A 110 -5.27 1.62 3.53
N CYS A 111 -5.66 2.82 3.94
CA CYS A 111 -6.66 3.65 3.25
C CYS A 111 -5.97 4.48 2.14
N GLY A 112 -5.88 3.92 0.92
CA GLY A 112 -5.07 4.48 -0.15
C GLY A 112 -5.55 5.85 -0.65
N LEU A 113 -6.86 6.01 -0.86
CA LEU A 113 -7.45 7.23 -1.41
C LEU A 113 -7.36 8.40 -0.42
N GLU A 114 -7.63 8.14 0.86
CA GLU A 114 -7.51 9.11 1.93
C GLU A 114 -6.05 9.52 2.13
N ALA A 115 -5.12 8.56 2.08
CA ALA A 115 -3.69 8.86 2.13
C ALA A 115 -3.24 9.69 0.92
N GLU A 116 -3.71 9.37 -0.29
CA GLU A 116 -3.42 10.17 -1.48
C GLU A 116 -3.95 11.60 -1.34
N HIS A 117 -5.16 11.78 -0.81
CA HIS A 117 -5.71 13.10 -0.55
C HIS A 117 -4.82 13.91 0.39
N GLN A 118 -4.37 13.32 1.51
CA GLN A 118 -3.47 14.01 2.44
C GLN A 118 -2.11 14.37 1.81
N LEU A 119 -1.57 13.54 0.90
CA LEU A 119 -0.36 13.88 0.15
C LEU A 119 -0.55 15.16 -0.67
N TRP A 120 -1.71 15.32 -1.32
CA TRP A 120 -1.99 16.50 -2.14
C TRP A 120 -2.21 17.76 -1.30
N GLU A 121 -2.90 17.64 -0.16
CA GLU A 121 -3.05 18.75 0.79
C GLU A 121 -1.69 19.24 1.29
N MET A 122 -0.77 18.33 1.62
CA MET A 122 0.60 18.72 2.01
C MET A 122 1.33 19.48 0.90
N LYS A 123 1.22 19.00 -0.35
CA LYS A 123 1.84 19.68 -1.51
C LYS A 123 1.25 21.06 -1.77
N LEU A 124 -0.08 21.23 -1.60
CA LEU A 124 -0.75 22.52 -1.75
C LEU A 124 -0.24 23.55 -0.73
N LEU A 125 0.13 23.08 0.46
CA LEU A 125 0.75 23.89 1.52
C LEU A 125 2.26 24.14 1.29
N GLY A 126 2.81 23.73 0.15
CA GLY A 126 4.23 23.87 -0.16
C GLY A 126 5.13 22.94 0.65
N ARG A 127 4.58 21.87 1.25
CA ARG A 127 5.36 20.86 1.98
C ARG A 127 5.58 19.63 1.13
N GLU A 128 6.83 19.18 1.10
CA GLU A 128 7.18 17.94 0.44
C GLU A 128 6.89 16.73 1.35
N PRO A 129 6.03 15.79 0.93
CA PRO A 129 5.79 14.58 1.70
C PRO A 129 7.03 13.69 1.70
N ASP A 130 7.17 12.90 2.77
CA ASP A 130 8.25 11.93 2.87
C ASP A 130 8.25 10.98 1.66
N THR A 131 9.43 10.81 1.05
CA THR A 131 9.57 10.05 -0.20
C THR A 131 9.20 8.58 -0.05
N GLN A 132 9.45 7.98 1.11
CA GLN A 132 9.08 6.61 1.41
C GLN A 132 7.58 6.51 1.65
N LEU A 133 6.97 7.50 2.31
CA LEU A 133 5.53 7.55 2.52
C LEU A 133 4.77 7.65 1.21
N TYR A 134 5.27 8.44 0.25
CA TYR A 134 4.74 8.52 -1.12
C TYR A 134 4.72 7.15 -1.82
N ASP A 135 5.84 6.43 -1.76
CA ASP A 135 5.96 5.08 -2.35
C ASP A 135 4.98 4.08 -1.68
N VAL A 136 4.77 4.22 -0.36
CA VAL A 136 3.80 3.41 0.39
C VAL A 136 2.37 3.68 -0.06
N VAL A 137 1.98 4.95 -0.25
CA VAL A 137 0.63 5.29 -0.77
C VAL A 137 0.43 4.69 -2.15
N LEU A 138 1.42 4.84 -3.04
CA LEU A 138 1.39 4.24 -4.38
C LEU A 138 1.14 2.72 -4.32
N ALA A 139 1.86 2.01 -3.44
CA ALA A 139 1.70 0.58 -3.27
C ALA A 139 0.33 0.19 -2.67
N ILE A 140 -0.22 0.99 -1.75
CA ILE A 140 -1.55 0.75 -1.17
C ILE A 140 -2.63 0.89 -2.25
N CYS A 141 -2.63 2.01 -2.98
CA CYS A 141 -3.58 2.26 -4.08
C CYS A 141 -3.50 1.14 -5.13
N ALA A 142 -2.30 0.71 -5.50
CA ALA A 142 -2.09 -0.40 -6.42
C ALA A 142 -2.66 -1.73 -5.87
N SER A 143 -2.48 -2.00 -4.58
CA SER A 143 -3.03 -3.20 -3.94
C SER A 143 -4.56 -3.20 -3.81
N GLN A 144 -5.20 -2.05 -4.03
CA GLN A 144 -6.65 -1.87 -4.01
C GLN A 144 -7.26 -1.75 -5.41
N GLY A 145 -6.43 -1.69 -6.46
CA GLY A 145 -6.91 -1.53 -7.83
C GLY A 145 -7.33 -0.09 -8.16
N GLU A 146 -6.89 0.89 -7.38
CA GLU A 146 -7.23 2.31 -7.55
C GLU A 146 -6.44 2.94 -8.72
N ALA A 147 -6.73 2.51 -9.94
CA ALA A 147 -5.97 2.85 -11.15
C ALA A 147 -5.87 4.38 -11.38
N ALA A 148 -6.91 5.14 -11.03
CA ALA A 148 -6.90 6.60 -11.16
C ALA A 148 -5.90 7.25 -10.19
N ALA A 149 -5.84 6.79 -8.94
CA ALA A 149 -4.89 7.25 -7.93
C ALA A 149 -3.45 6.86 -8.32
N VAL A 150 -3.25 5.61 -8.73
CA VAL A 150 -1.95 5.12 -9.21
C VAL A 150 -1.42 5.99 -10.36
N ARG A 151 -2.26 6.31 -11.35
CA ARG A 151 -1.86 7.16 -12.48
C ARG A 151 -1.45 8.57 -12.04
N ARG A 152 -2.19 9.21 -11.13
CA ARG A 152 -1.84 10.53 -10.60
C ARG A 152 -0.52 10.50 -9.84
N LEU A 153 -0.31 9.48 -9.01
CA LEU A 153 0.91 9.31 -8.24
C LEU A 153 2.12 9.02 -9.14
N LEU A 154 1.96 8.23 -10.20
CA LEU A 154 3.02 7.93 -11.16
C LEU A 154 3.49 9.16 -11.95
N ALA A 155 2.59 10.08 -12.30
CA ALA A 155 2.98 11.33 -12.96
C ALA A 155 4.01 12.13 -12.13
N GLY A 156 3.92 12.06 -10.79
CA GLY A 156 4.91 12.65 -9.89
C GLY A 156 6.25 11.89 -9.81
N VAL A 157 6.30 10.64 -10.25
CA VAL A 157 7.51 9.79 -10.24
C VAL A 157 8.33 9.99 -11.53
N GLU A 158 7.70 10.32 -12.65
CA GLU A 158 8.35 10.47 -13.95
C GLU A 158 9.46 11.54 -13.94
N SER A 159 9.29 12.64 -13.21
CA SER A 159 10.28 13.71 -13.10
C SER A 159 11.46 13.40 -12.17
N THR A 160 11.46 12.22 -11.51
CA THR A 160 12.49 11.87 -10.53
C THR A 160 13.72 11.20 -11.14
N SER A 161 14.82 11.13 -10.38
CA SER A 161 16.04 10.42 -10.80
C SER A 161 15.77 8.93 -11.05
N ALA A 162 16.57 8.30 -11.92
CA ALA A 162 16.39 6.89 -12.29
C ALA A 162 16.37 5.94 -11.07
N GLY A 163 17.23 6.20 -10.07
CA GLY A 163 17.24 5.42 -8.82
C GLY A 163 15.95 5.56 -8.01
N ARG A 164 15.40 6.79 -7.92
CA ARG A 164 14.13 7.03 -7.24
C ARG A 164 12.97 6.40 -8.00
N ARG A 165 12.93 6.56 -9.32
CA ARG A 165 11.95 5.93 -10.21
C ARG A 165 11.95 4.40 -10.06
N LYS A 166 13.13 3.76 -10.05
CA LYS A 166 13.24 2.30 -9.81
C LYS A 166 12.58 1.91 -8.49
N LYS A 167 12.85 2.64 -7.40
CA LYS A 167 12.29 2.36 -6.07
C LYS A 167 10.76 2.47 -6.08
N SER A 168 10.20 3.54 -6.64
CA SER A 168 8.74 3.74 -6.71
C SER A 168 8.06 2.66 -7.58
N MET A 169 8.65 2.29 -8.72
CA MET A 169 8.12 1.22 -9.59
C MET A 169 8.17 -0.15 -8.90
N SER A 170 9.21 -0.45 -8.12
CA SER A 170 9.26 -1.66 -7.29
C SER A 170 8.15 -1.68 -6.22
N TRP A 171 7.85 -0.55 -5.59
CA TRP A 171 6.73 -0.44 -4.64
C TRP A 171 5.38 -0.65 -5.32
N LEU A 172 5.17 -0.02 -6.49
CA LEU A 172 3.98 -0.21 -7.33
C LEU A 172 3.76 -1.69 -7.66
N LEU A 173 4.80 -2.35 -8.17
CA LEU A 173 4.76 -3.77 -8.52
C LEU A 173 4.41 -4.65 -7.32
N ARG A 174 5.04 -4.42 -6.16
CA ARG A 174 4.73 -5.16 -4.92
C ARG A 174 3.30 -4.90 -4.45
N GLY A 175 2.79 -3.69 -4.64
CA GLY A 175 1.40 -3.32 -4.38
C GLY A 175 0.44 -4.15 -5.22
N TYR A 176 0.61 -4.16 -6.54
CA TYR A 176 -0.21 -4.97 -7.45
C TYR A 176 -0.15 -6.46 -7.16
N VAL A 177 1.05 -7.03 -6.91
CA VAL A 177 1.19 -8.44 -6.52
C VAL A 177 0.42 -8.75 -5.23
N LYS A 178 0.48 -7.85 -4.24
CA LYS A 178 -0.25 -8.00 -2.98
C LYS A 178 -1.77 -7.94 -3.17
N GLY A 179 -2.25 -7.07 -4.07
CA GLY A 179 -3.67 -6.92 -4.40
C GLY A 179 -4.22 -8.00 -5.35
N GLY A 180 -3.36 -8.85 -5.91
CA GLY A 180 -3.77 -9.85 -6.90
C GLY A 180 -3.92 -9.32 -8.33
N PHE A 181 -3.52 -8.08 -8.58
CA PHE A 181 -3.53 -7.43 -9.90
C PHE A 181 -2.30 -7.87 -10.72
N ILE A 182 -2.24 -9.17 -11.04
CA ILE A 182 -1.02 -9.79 -11.58
C ILE A 182 -0.67 -9.30 -13.00
N LEU A 183 -1.68 -8.99 -13.81
CA LEU A 183 -1.47 -8.42 -15.15
C LEU A 183 -0.82 -7.04 -15.05
N ASP A 184 -1.35 -6.14 -14.22
CA ASP A 184 -0.77 -4.81 -13.99
C ASP A 184 0.65 -4.90 -13.42
N ALA A 185 0.91 -5.87 -12.52
CA ALA A 185 2.26 -6.14 -12.02
C ALA A 185 3.23 -6.58 -13.14
N SER A 186 2.76 -7.41 -14.08
CA SER A 186 3.55 -7.87 -15.22
C SER A 186 3.85 -6.75 -16.20
N GLU A 187 2.89 -5.87 -16.46
CA GLU A 187 3.07 -4.68 -17.29
C GLU A 187 4.02 -3.68 -16.65
N THR A 188 3.89 -3.45 -15.34
CA THR A 188 4.82 -2.61 -14.57
C THR A 188 6.25 -3.12 -14.69
N LEU A 189 6.45 -4.43 -14.61
CA LEU A 189 7.77 -5.04 -14.77
C LEU A 189 8.33 -4.80 -16.18
N ILE A 190 7.52 -4.99 -17.22
CA ILE A 190 7.93 -4.72 -18.61
C ILE A 190 8.27 -3.24 -18.79
N GLN A 191 7.45 -2.33 -18.27
CA GLN A 191 7.71 -0.88 -18.31
C GLN A 191 9.03 -0.53 -17.62
N MET A 192 9.36 -1.16 -16.47
CA MET A 192 10.66 -0.97 -15.84
C MET A 192 11.79 -1.34 -16.79
N LEU A 193 11.72 -2.50 -17.46
CA LEU A 193 12.74 -2.94 -18.43
C LEU A 193 12.86 -1.98 -19.62
N ASP A 194 11.74 -1.51 -20.16
CA ASP A 194 11.71 -0.58 -21.29
C ASP A 194 12.31 0.79 -20.92
N MET A 195 12.24 1.18 -19.64
CA MET A 195 12.91 2.37 -19.09
C MET A 195 14.39 2.13 -18.72
N GLY A 196 14.93 0.93 -18.95
CA GLY A 196 16.29 0.57 -18.54
C GLY A 196 16.44 0.38 -17.02
N LEU A 197 15.33 0.18 -16.30
CA LEU A 197 15.30 -0.07 -14.86
C LEU A 197 15.17 -1.57 -14.62
N PHE A 198 16.20 -2.21 -14.08
CA PHE A 198 16.17 -3.65 -13.84
C PHE A 198 15.50 -3.97 -12.48
N PRO A 199 14.35 -4.67 -12.46
CA PRO A 199 13.67 -5.05 -11.23
C PRO A 199 14.49 -6.08 -10.45
N ASP A 200 14.32 -6.13 -9.13
CA ASP A 200 15.06 -7.06 -8.28
C ASP A 200 14.59 -8.51 -8.48
N TYR A 201 15.46 -9.49 -8.22
CA TYR A 201 15.16 -10.91 -8.45
C TYR A 201 13.84 -11.37 -7.79
N LEU A 202 13.61 -10.95 -6.54
CA LEU A 202 12.40 -11.31 -5.80
C LEU A 202 11.13 -10.74 -6.44
N ASP A 203 11.19 -9.52 -6.98
CA ASP A 203 10.07 -8.87 -7.67
C ASP A 203 9.73 -9.66 -8.95
N ARG A 204 10.75 -10.05 -9.74
CA ARG A 204 10.58 -10.87 -10.94
C ARG A 204 9.99 -12.26 -10.62
N ALA A 205 10.56 -12.92 -9.61
CA ALA A 205 10.13 -14.25 -9.19
C ALA A 205 8.68 -14.25 -8.67
N ALA A 206 8.28 -13.21 -7.94
CA ALA A 206 6.92 -13.07 -7.42
C ALA A 206 5.89 -12.97 -8.56
N VAL A 207 6.12 -12.10 -9.55
CA VAL A 207 5.21 -11.92 -10.70
C VAL A 207 5.15 -13.19 -11.55
N LEU A 208 6.28 -13.79 -11.90
CA LEU A 208 6.32 -15.04 -12.68
C LEU A 208 5.59 -16.18 -11.97
N THR A 209 5.77 -16.32 -10.65
CA THR A 209 5.10 -17.34 -9.86
C THR A 209 3.60 -17.10 -9.80
N ALA A 210 3.16 -15.85 -9.66
CA ALA A 210 1.75 -15.50 -9.64
C ALA A 210 1.08 -15.78 -11.00
N LEU A 211 1.67 -15.32 -12.11
CA LEU A 211 1.19 -15.62 -13.46
C LEU A 211 1.09 -17.12 -13.73
N ARG A 212 2.10 -17.89 -13.31
CA ARG A 212 2.12 -19.34 -13.46
C ARG A 212 1.01 -20.03 -12.65
N ARG A 213 0.76 -19.59 -11.42
CA ARG A 213 -0.32 -20.16 -10.57
C ARG A 213 -1.69 -19.94 -11.20
N ASN A 214 -1.86 -18.80 -11.87
CA ASN A 214 -3.13 -18.38 -12.45
C ASN A 214 -3.12 -18.48 -14.00
N ILE A 215 -2.31 -19.37 -14.58
CA ILE A 215 -2.05 -19.40 -16.04
C ILE A 215 -3.30 -19.66 -16.90
N GLN A 216 -4.36 -20.20 -16.30
CA GLN A 216 -5.63 -20.51 -16.96
C GLN A 216 -6.54 -19.28 -17.07
N GLU A 217 -6.30 -18.23 -16.30
CA GLU A 217 -7.04 -16.97 -16.42
C GLU A 217 -6.67 -16.26 -17.72
N SER A 218 -7.64 -15.53 -18.28
CA SER A 218 -7.46 -14.81 -19.53
C SER A 218 -6.29 -13.83 -19.46
N GLY A 219 -5.42 -13.85 -20.48
CA GLY A 219 -4.27 -12.95 -20.58
C GLY A 219 -3.02 -13.37 -19.79
N ASN A 220 -3.14 -14.24 -18.79
CA ASN A 220 -1.99 -14.62 -17.95
C ASN A 220 -0.94 -15.44 -18.71
N LEU A 221 -1.36 -16.36 -19.60
CA LEU A 221 -0.43 -17.14 -20.42
C LEU A 221 0.37 -16.25 -21.37
N GLU A 222 -0.30 -15.35 -22.08
CA GLU A 222 0.36 -14.42 -23.01
C GLU A 222 1.33 -13.49 -22.26
N SER A 223 0.88 -12.93 -21.15
CA SER A 223 1.70 -12.07 -20.29
C SER A 223 2.90 -12.82 -19.71
N TYR A 224 2.73 -14.09 -19.32
CA TYR A 224 3.83 -14.95 -18.86
C TYR A 224 4.88 -15.17 -19.94
N LEU A 225 4.46 -15.53 -21.16
CA LEU A 225 5.38 -15.75 -22.29
C LEU A 225 6.11 -14.46 -22.67
N LYS A 226 5.37 -13.34 -22.77
CA LYS A 226 5.93 -12.01 -23.05
C LYS A 226 6.96 -11.60 -22.02
N LEU A 227 6.65 -11.79 -20.74
CA LEU A 227 7.54 -11.45 -19.64
C LEU A 227 8.80 -12.32 -19.64
N CYS A 228 8.67 -13.64 -19.79
CA CYS A 228 9.82 -14.54 -19.91
C CYS A 228 10.74 -14.14 -21.06
N LYS A 229 10.17 -13.85 -22.25
CA LYS A 229 10.94 -13.39 -23.41
C LYS A 229 11.72 -12.10 -23.10
N ARG A 230 11.07 -11.06 -22.57
CA ARG A 230 11.74 -9.79 -22.24
C ARG A 230 12.81 -9.95 -21.17
N LEU A 231 12.57 -10.81 -20.18
CA LEU A 231 13.57 -11.11 -19.14
C LEU A 231 14.78 -11.88 -19.69
N SER A 232 14.58 -12.76 -20.67
CA SER A 232 15.66 -13.47 -21.34
C SER A 232 16.47 -12.53 -22.24
N GLU A 233 15.80 -11.66 -23.01
CA GLU A 233 16.46 -10.63 -23.85
C GLU A 233 17.28 -9.62 -23.06
N THR A 234 17.03 -9.49 -21.76
CA THR A 234 17.74 -8.59 -20.83
C THR A 234 18.72 -9.33 -19.92
N ASP A 235 19.01 -10.61 -20.20
CA ASP A 235 19.90 -11.49 -19.42
C ASP A 235 19.54 -11.59 -17.93
N LEU A 236 18.28 -11.33 -17.57
CA LEU A 236 17.79 -11.38 -16.19
C LEU A 236 17.28 -12.77 -15.77
N ILE A 237 17.04 -13.64 -16.76
CA ILE A 237 16.79 -15.08 -16.63
C ILE A 237 17.55 -15.81 -17.74
N GLY A 238 17.84 -17.10 -17.54
CA GLY A 238 18.37 -17.93 -18.62
C GLY A 238 17.31 -18.27 -19.69
N PRO A 239 17.74 -18.84 -20.83
CA PRO A 239 16.83 -19.34 -21.86
C PRO A 239 15.81 -20.29 -21.27
N CYS A 240 14.53 -20.13 -21.63
CA CYS A 240 13.46 -20.90 -21.02
C CYS A 240 12.60 -21.63 -22.07
N ILE A 241 12.38 -22.92 -21.83
CA ILE A 241 11.45 -23.75 -22.59
C ILE A 241 10.16 -23.84 -21.80
N VAL A 242 9.07 -23.36 -22.39
CA VAL A 242 7.74 -23.41 -21.78
C VAL A 242 6.99 -24.63 -22.32
N TYR A 243 6.64 -25.54 -21.40
CA TYR A 243 5.80 -26.71 -21.70
C TYR A 243 4.35 -26.39 -21.35
N LEU A 244 3.47 -26.45 -22.36
CA LEU A 244 2.04 -26.21 -22.21
C LEU A 244 1.27 -27.48 -22.57
N TYR A 245 0.47 -27.96 -21.63
CA TYR A 245 -0.46 -29.06 -21.89
C TYR A 245 -1.84 -28.51 -22.25
N VAL A 246 -2.24 -28.68 -23.51
CA VAL A 246 -3.56 -28.27 -23.97
C VAL A 246 -4.54 -29.42 -23.79
N ARG A 247 -5.28 -29.40 -22.67
CA ARG A 247 -6.23 -30.45 -22.29
C ARG A 247 -7.22 -30.80 -23.40
N LYS A 248 -7.75 -29.80 -24.12
CA LYS A 248 -8.72 -29.98 -25.21
C LYS A 248 -8.22 -30.91 -26.31
N PHE A 249 -6.92 -30.89 -26.59
CA PHE A 249 -6.30 -31.68 -27.67
C PHE A 249 -5.42 -32.82 -27.15
N LYS A 250 -5.32 -32.98 -25.81
CA LYS A 250 -4.38 -33.91 -25.16
C LYS A 250 -2.95 -33.79 -25.70
N LEU A 251 -2.53 -32.55 -26.02
CA LEU A 251 -1.27 -32.25 -26.69
C LEU A 251 -0.33 -31.47 -25.75
N TRP A 252 0.95 -31.81 -25.78
CA TRP A 252 2.03 -30.99 -25.23
C TRP A 252 2.62 -30.10 -26.30
N MET A 253 2.69 -28.81 -26.04
CA MET A 253 3.43 -27.84 -26.84
C MET A 253 4.68 -27.44 -26.06
N ALA A 254 5.83 -27.42 -26.73
CA ALA A 254 7.06 -26.88 -26.20
C ALA A 254 7.41 -25.63 -27.02
N HIS A 255 7.62 -24.50 -26.35
CA HIS A 255 8.06 -23.27 -26.97
C HIS A 255 9.37 -22.82 -26.33
N MET A 256 10.42 -22.67 -27.13
CA MET A 256 11.68 -22.05 -26.69
C MET A 256 11.54 -20.53 -26.84
N LEU A 257 11.84 -19.78 -25.77
CA LEU A 257 11.82 -18.32 -25.73
C LEU A 257 13.23 -17.76 -25.65
#